data_AF-K1SNQ3-F1
#
_entry.id   AF-K1SNQ3-F1
#
_cell.length_a   1.000
_cell.length_b   1.000
_cell.length_c   1.000
_cell.angle_alpha   90.00
_cell.angle_beta   90.00
_cell.angle_gamma   90.00
#
_symmetry.space_group_name_H-M   'P 1'
#
loop_
_entity.id
_entity.type
_entity.pdbx_description
1 polymer ?
#
loop_
_entity_poly.entity_id
_entity_poly.type
_entity_poly.pdbx_seq_one_letter_code
_entity_poly.pdbx_strand_id
1 'polypeptide(L)'
;PVLSWQGKTPDIIIASYSQLKAFADSVNDGNSYEGKLIRLNVNIELGGANNPWTPIGSSSSAFAGTFDGNNHVISGLYISSGSNAGLFGKVNGGTIKNVTVKGSVSGSSSVAGVVGYLNAGNIIGCGNNADVSGSSGVGGVVGYVGGASTVSGCYNSGNVSGTTGYIGGVSGQHWRAGKLENCYNTGKVSGPASVGGVAGGHKAASPELVNCYNAGTVEDSAGYQNNIGALIGATRGTAENCYYLSTSSFAATGNKGDVDGAAKVDLVTETMLGSAFVSGDTNPKLAWESLISADKPVRPSFSEGTELSAKLSGYIKEAVKSSKTKAGLTSA
;
A
#
# COMPACT_ATOMS: atom_id res chain seq x y z
N PRO A 1 3.40 1.36 26.86
CA PRO A 1 2.90 2.75 26.87
C PRO A 1 1.94 2.97 25.70
N VAL A 2 0.66 3.18 25.99
CA VAL A 2 -0.34 3.56 24.97
C VAL A 2 0.08 4.92 24.43
N LEU A 3 0.38 5.02 23.13
CA LEU A 3 0.88 6.25 22.52
C LEU A 3 -0.20 7.35 22.61
N SER A 4 0.19 8.60 22.85
CA SER A 4 -0.74 9.72 23.16
C SER A 4 -1.85 9.96 22.12
N TRP A 5 -1.69 9.48 20.88
CA TRP A 5 -2.71 9.56 19.84
C TRP A 5 -3.77 8.45 19.90
N GLN A 6 -3.51 7.33 20.57
CA GLN A 6 -4.49 6.26 20.79
C GLN A 6 -5.61 6.71 21.75
N GLY A 7 -5.40 7.79 22.52
CA GLY A 7 -6.39 8.36 23.43
C GLY A 7 -7.36 9.38 22.82
N LYS A 8 -7.21 9.77 21.55
CA LYS A 8 -8.17 10.71 20.91
C LYS A 8 -9.40 9.94 20.41
N THR A 9 -10.58 10.39 20.85
CA THR A 9 -11.87 9.90 20.33
C THR A 9 -12.00 10.25 18.84
N PRO A 10 -12.30 9.28 17.96
CA PRO A 10 -12.54 9.56 16.55
C PRO A 10 -13.74 10.49 16.35
N ASP A 11 -13.64 11.41 15.40
CA ASP A 11 -14.80 12.17 14.92
C ASP A 11 -15.77 11.26 14.15
N ILE A 12 -15.23 10.25 13.45
CA ILE A 12 -16.00 9.25 12.69
C ILE A 12 -15.44 7.86 12.95
N ILE A 13 -16.33 6.91 13.23
CA ILE A 13 -16.02 5.49 13.31
C ILE A 13 -16.65 4.78 12.11
N ILE A 14 -15.83 4.04 11.37
CA ILE A 14 -16.26 3.21 10.23
C ILE A 14 -16.27 1.75 10.70
N ALA A 15 -17.47 1.17 10.75
CA ALA A 15 -17.75 -0.19 11.18
C ALA A 15 -18.43 -1.04 10.08
N SER A 16 -18.55 -0.52 8.86
CA SER A 16 -19.11 -1.26 7.72
C SER A 16 -18.54 -0.78 6.37
N TYR A 17 -18.70 -1.61 5.34
CA TYR A 17 -18.42 -1.23 3.95
C TYR A 17 -19.22 0.02 3.53
N SER A 18 -20.51 0.09 3.85
CA SER A 18 -21.36 1.22 3.47
C SER A 18 -20.92 2.55 4.08
N GLN A 19 -20.42 2.53 5.32
CA GLN A 19 -19.86 3.71 5.98
C GLN A 19 -18.53 4.13 5.33
N LEU A 20 -17.67 3.19 4.96
CA LEU A 20 -16.43 3.49 4.24
C LEU A 20 -16.72 4.11 2.87
N LYS A 21 -17.70 3.55 2.14
CA LYS A 21 -18.12 4.07 0.83
C LYS A 21 -18.72 5.46 0.95
N ALA A 22 -19.60 5.70 1.92
CA ALA A 22 -20.18 7.03 2.16
C ALA A 22 -19.12 8.07 2.55
N PHE A 23 -18.12 7.69 3.34
CA PHE A 23 -16.96 8.53 3.64
C PHE A 23 -16.16 8.85 2.37
N ALA A 24 -15.87 7.86 1.54
CA ALA A 24 -15.17 8.04 0.27
C ALA A 24 -15.91 9.02 -0.66
N ASP A 25 -17.23 8.84 -0.81
CA ASP A 25 -18.09 9.70 -1.63
C ASP A 25 -18.11 11.12 -1.09
N SER A 26 -18.27 11.29 0.23
CA SER A 26 -18.22 12.60 0.87
C SER A 26 -16.90 13.33 0.64
N VAL A 27 -15.76 12.63 0.62
CA VAL A 27 -14.47 13.27 0.30
C VAL A 27 -14.47 13.74 -1.15
N ASN A 28 -14.92 12.88 -2.06
CA ASN A 28 -14.95 13.16 -3.49
C ASN A 28 -15.92 14.31 -3.84
N ASP A 29 -16.96 14.51 -3.04
CA ASP A 29 -17.91 15.64 -3.13
C ASP A 29 -17.36 16.96 -2.55
N GLY A 30 -16.13 16.97 -2.00
CA GLY A 30 -15.42 18.19 -1.61
C GLY A 30 -15.22 18.37 -0.10
N ASN A 31 -15.71 17.46 0.75
CA ASN A 31 -15.44 17.52 2.19
C ASN A 31 -14.01 17.03 2.48
N SER A 32 -13.08 17.95 2.78
CA SER A 32 -11.66 17.61 2.95
C SER A 32 -11.36 16.80 4.22
N TYR A 33 -12.21 16.91 5.24
CA TYR A 33 -12.00 16.37 6.60
C TYR A 33 -10.75 16.92 7.31
N GLU A 34 -10.27 18.10 6.93
CA GLU A 34 -9.14 18.75 7.62
C GLU A 34 -9.38 18.83 9.15
N GLY A 35 -8.36 18.42 9.92
CA GLY A 35 -8.43 18.37 11.39
C GLY A 35 -9.29 17.25 11.99
N LYS A 36 -9.99 16.46 11.17
CA LYS A 36 -10.84 15.34 11.62
C LYS A 36 -10.09 14.02 11.70
N LEU A 37 -10.47 13.19 12.67
CA LEU A 37 -10.00 11.82 12.84
C LEU A 37 -11.09 10.82 12.46
N ILE A 38 -10.81 10.04 11.42
CA ILE A 38 -11.65 8.94 10.93
C ILE A 38 -10.95 7.64 11.30
N ARG A 39 -11.65 6.71 11.95
CA ARG A 39 -11.06 5.45 12.42
C ARG A 39 -11.87 4.23 11.98
N LEU A 40 -11.18 3.19 11.49
CA LEU A 40 -11.80 1.87 11.28
C LEU A 40 -11.99 1.15 12.61
N ASN A 41 -13.08 0.39 12.73
CA ASN A 41 -13.34 -0.48 13.87
C ASN A 41 -13.50 -1.97 13.48
N VAL A 42 -13.42 -2.27 12.19
CA VAL A 42 -13.53 -3.62 11.63
C VAL A 42 -12.65 -3.75 10.39
N ASN A 43 -12.27 -4.98 10.06
CA ASN A 43 -11.78 -5.31 8.73
C ASN A 43 -12.91 -5.14 7.70
N ILE A 44 -12.60 -4.64 6.50
CA ILE A 44 -13.59 -4.35 5.46
C ILE A 44 -13.17 -5.02 4.14
N GLU A 45 -14.11 -5.71 3.50
CA GLU A 45 -13.96 -6.28 2.16
C GLU A 45 -14.69 -5.39 1.15
N LEU A 46 -14.00 -4.97 0.07
CA LEU A 46 -14.52 -4.04 -0.93
C LEU A 46 -15.23 -4.74 -2.09
N GLY A 47 -15.04 -6.05 -2.31
CA GLY A 47 -15.78 -6.82 -3.33
C GLY A 47 -15.02 -7.10 -4.63
N GLY A 48 -13.78 -6.63 -4.76
CA GLY A 48 -12.89 -6.97 -5.88
C GLY A 48 -13.40 -6.49 -7.24
N ALA A 49 -13.10 -7.25 -8.30
CA ALA A 49 -13.43 -6.89 -9.67
C ALA A 49 -14.93 -6.65 -9.95
N ASN A 50 -15.81 -7.26 -9.14
CA ASN A 50 -17.26 -7.07 -9.25
C ASN A 50 -17.75 -5.76 -8.62
N ASN A 51 -16.89 -5.06 -7.89
CA ASN A 51 -17.20 -3.78 -7.27
C ASN A 51 -15.96 -2.87 -7.28
N PRO A 52 -15.59 -2.32 -8.46
CA PRO A 52 -14.43 -1.46 -8.59
C PRO A 52 -14.47 -0.27 -7.62
N TRP A 53 -13.34 0.00 -6.98
CA TRP A 53 -13.19 1.06 -6.00
C TRP A 53 -12.96 2.40 -6.68
N THR A 54 -13.70 3.43 -6.26
CA THR A 54 -13.36 4.82 -6.55
C THR A 54 -12.43 5.32 -5.44
N PRO A 55 -11.20 5.75 -5.76
CA PRO A 55 -10.25 6.23 -4.75
C PRO A 55 -10.83 7.33 -3.86
N ILE A 56 -10.42 7.34 -2.58
CA ILE A 56 -10.78 8.39 -1.63
C ILE A 56 -9.93 9.63 -1.93
N GLY A 57 -10.59 10.69 -2.35
CA GLY A 57 -9.94 11.95 -2.71
C GLY A 57 -9.42 11.96 -4.15
N SER A 58 -9.61 13.09 -4.81
CA SER A 58 -9.30 13.31 -6.22
C SER A 58 -8.42 14.55 -6.41
N SER A 59 -8.03 14.85 -7.65
CA SER A 59 -7.27 16.07 -7.96
C SER A 59 -8.00 17.36 -7.53
N SER A 60 -9.34 17.38 -7.57
CA SER A 60 -10.19 18.51 -7.18
C SER A 60 -10.58 18.48 -5.71
N SER A 61 -10.66 17.29 -5.11
CA SER A 61 -11.20 17.08 -3.76
C SER A 61 -10.24 16.21 -2.96
N ALA A 62 -9.11 16.77 -2.52
CA ALA A 62 -8.10 15.99 -1.79
C ALA A 62 -8.51 15.75 -0.33
N PHE A 63 -8.17 14.57 0.20
CA PHE A 63 -8.32 14.29 1.63
C PHE A 63 -7.24 15.01 2.44
N ALA A 64 -7.64 15.71 3.51
CA ALA A 64 -6.77 16.48 4.40
C ALA A 64 -6.91 16.10 5.87
N GLY A 65 -7.73 15.10 6.19
CA GLY A 65 -7.92 14.60 7.56
C GLY A 65 -6.88 13.58 8.01
N THR A 66 -7.16 12.92 9.13
CA THR A 66 -6.44 11.73 9.59
C THR A 66 -7.31 10.50 9.42
N PHE A 67 -6.88 9.55 8.59
CA PHE A 67 -7.46 8.23 8.50
C PHE A 67 -6.60 7.24 9.29
N ASP A 68 -7.16 6.68 10.37
CA ASP A 68 -6.53 5.70 11.23
C ASP A 68 -7.19 4.33 10.99
N GLY A 69 -6.50 3.45 10.28
CA GLY A 69 -6.97 2.09 10.05
C GLY A 69 -7.05 1.26 11.34
N ASN A 70 -6.46 1.72 12.45
CA ASN A 70 -6.46 1.01 13.73
C ASN A 70 -5.99 -0.46 13.59
N ASN A 71 -5.02 -0.68 12.72
CA ASN A 71 -4.48 -1.98 12.31
C ASN A 71 -5.49 -2.93 11.66
N HIS A 72 -6.63 -2.43 11.18
CA HIS A 72 -7.56 -3.20 10.37
C HIS A 72 -7.11 -3.30 8.91
N VAL A 73 -7.64 -4.33 8.26
CA VAL A 73 -7.37 -4.68 6.87
C VAL A 73 -8.53 -4.23 5.99
N ILE A 74 -8.21 -3.58 4.87
CA ILE A 74 -9.13 -3.36 3.76
C ILE A 74 -8.75 -4.32 2.63
N SER A 75 -9.59 -5.31 2.36
CA SER A 75 -9.38 -6.33 1.33
C SER A 75 -10.29 -6.15 0.13
N GLY A 76 -9.96 -6.83 -0.97
CA GLY A 76 -10.70 -6.76 -2.23
C GLY A 76 -10.64 -5.40 -2.92
N LEU A 77 -9.61 -4.60 -2.64
CA LEU A 77 -9.35 -3.37 -3.38
C LEU A 77 -9.17 -3.73 -4.86
N TYR A 78 -9.97 -3.14 -5.74
CA TYR A 78 -9.84 -3.34 -7.17
C TYR A 78 -10.00 -2.02 -7.91
N ILE A 79 -8.94 -1.60 -8.61
CA ILE A 79 -8.95 -0.44 -9.50
C ILE A 79 -8.34 -0.91 -10.81
N SER A 80 -9.04 -0.75 -11.93
CA SER A 80 -8.57 -1.27 -13.23
C SER A 80 -7.87 -0.23 -14.10
N SER A 81 -8.09 1.06 -13.84
CA SER A 81 -7.49 2.16 -14.59
C SER A 81 -7.66 3.50 -13.85
N GLY A 82 -7.02 4.55 -14.37
CA GLY A 82 -7.10 5.91 -13.84
C GLY A 82 -5.74 6.44 -13.38
N SER A 83 -5.68 7.75 -13.10
CA SER A 83 -4.53 8.37 -12.43
C SER A 83 -4.83 8.58 -10.95
N ASN A 84 -3.79 8.76 -10.13
CA ASN A 84 -3.93 8.89 -8.68
C ASN A 84 -4.72 7.69 -8.13
N ALA A 85 -4.23 6.48 -8.42
CA ALA A 85 -4.91 5.24 -8.10
C ALA A 85 -4.37 4.64 -6.80
N GLY A 86 -5.28 4.25 -5.91
CA GLY A 86 -5.03 3.59 -4.63
C GLY A 86 -6.27 3.66 -3.75
N LEU A 87 -6.21 3.10 -2.53
CA LEU A 87 -7.30 3.27 -1.57
C LEU A 87 -7.69 4.76 -1.44
N PHE A 88 -6.67 5.61 -1.30
CA PHE A 88 -6.75 7.05 -1.44
C PHE A 88 -6.15 7.48 -2.77
N GLY A 89 -6.86 8.32 -3.51
CA GLY A 89 -6.34 8.84 -4.77
C GLY A 89 -5.38 10.00 -4.52
N LYS A 90 -5.84 11.00 -3.78
CA LYS A 90 -5.02 12.16 -3.41
C LYS A 90 -5.21 12.57 -1.95
N VAL A 91 -4.09 12.68 -1.25
CA VAL A 91 -4.00 13.23 0.11
C VAL A 91 -3.18 14.51 0.07
N ASN A 92 -3.70 15.59 0.65
CA ASN A 92 -3.04 16.89 0.72
C ASN A 92 -3.13 17.46 2.14
N GLY A 93 -2.02 17.51 2.88
CA GLY A 93 -2.03 17.90 4.30
C GLY A 93 -2.50 16.81 5.27
N GLY A 94 -3.08 15.72 4.76
CA GLY A 94 -3.65 14.64 5.56
C GLY A 94 -2.64 13.59 6.04
N THR A 95 -3.12 12.69 6.91
CA THR A 95 -2.36 11.54 7.41
C THR A 95 -3.14 10.26 7.21
N ILE A 96 -2.51 9.25 6.60
CA ILE A 96 -3.02 7.88 6.52
C ILE A 96 -2.16 7.01 7.40
N LYS A 97 -2.76 6.25 8.33
CA LYS A 97 -1.97 5.41 9.22
C LYS A 97 -2.63 4.08 9.60
N ASN A 98 -1.81 3.12 10.00
CA ASN A 98 -2.22 1.85 10.62
C ASN A 98 -3.24 1.07 9.78
N VAL A 99 -3.07 1.01 8.46
CA VAL A 99 -3.97 0.27 7.57
C VAL A 99 -3.19 -0.66 6.66
N THR A 100 -3.69 -1.87 6.48
CA THR A 100 -3.16 -2.83 5.52
C THR A 100 -4.17 -3.04 4.39
N VAL A 101 -3.72 -2.95 3.14
CA VAL A 101 -4.56 -3.12 1.95
C VAL A 101 -4.24 -4.41 1.19
N LYS A 102 -5.26 -5.09 0.67
CA LYS A 102 -5.16 -6.30 -0.16
C LYS A 102 -6.02 -6.14 -1.42
N GLY A 103 -5.52 -6.58 -2.57
CA GLY A 103 -6.27 -6.48 -3.83
C GLY A 103 -5.40 -6.37 -5.08
N SER A 104 -5.89 -5.64 -6.08
CA SER A 104 -5.18 -5.35 -7.32
C SER A 104 -5.48 -3.92 -7.77
N VAL A 105 -4.43 -3.15 -8.06
CA VAL A 105 -4.54 -1.74 -8.48
C VAL A 105 -3.79 -1.57 -9.80
N SER A 106 -4.51 -1.10 -10.81
CA SER A 106 -4.00 -0.76 -12.13
C SER A 106 -4.32 0.69 -12.47
N GLY A 107 -3.35 1.43 -13.01
CA GLY A 107 -3.53 2.84 -13.35
C GLY A 107 -2.52 3.37 -14.36
N SER A 108 -2.59 4.65 -14.71
CA SER A 108 -1.67 5.30 -15.64
C SER A 108 -0.54 6.04 -14.91
N SER A 109 -0.87 6.86 -13.92
CA SER A 109 0.12 7.68 -13.21
C SER A 109 -0.22 7.82 -11.73
N SER A 110 0.81 7.88 -10.88
CA SER A 110 0.64 7.97 -9.42
C SER A 110 -0.22 6.81 -8.89
N VAL A 111 0.32 5.60 -8.98
CA VAL A 111 -0.41 4.35 -8.71
C VAL A 111 0.20 3.65 -7.50
N ALA A 112 -0.63 3.28 -6.53
CA ALA A 112 -0.23 2.49 -5.37
C ALA A 112 -1.38 1.74 -4.70
N GLY A 113 -1.07 0.83 -3.80
CA GLY A 113 -2.09 0.18 -2.96
C GLY A 113 -2.77 1.15 -2.00
N VAL A 114 -1.99 2.03 -1.34
CA VAL A 114 -2.50 2.89 -0.26
C VAL A 114 -2.84 4.30 -0.76
N VAL A 115 -1.85 5.06 -1.24
CA VAL A 115 -2.06 6.45 -1.69
C VAL A 115 -1.48 6.68 -3.09
N GLY A 116 -2.30 7.06 -4.06
CA GLY A 116 -1.81 7.42 -5.39
C GLY A 116 -0.86 8.62 -5.35
N TYR A 117 -1.36 9.76 -4.86
CA TYR A 117 -0.62 11.02 -4.73
C TYR A 117 -0.68 11.54 -3.29
N LEU A 118 0.49 11.66 -2.66
CA LEU A 118 0.67 12.33 -1.36
C LEU A 118 1.29 13.71 -1.55
N ASN A 119 0.68 14.76 -1.02
CA ASN A 119 1.24 16.12 -0.98
C ASN A 119 1.24 16.68 0.44
N ALA A 120 2.39 17.14 0.93
CA ALA A 120 2.52 17.75 2.26
C ALA A 120 1.82 16.96 3.39
N GLY A 121 1.90 15.63 3.33
CA GLY A 121 1.14 14.73 4.20
C GLY A 121 1.98 13.56 4.71
N ASN A 122 1.35 12.66 5.47
CA ASN A 122 2.05 11.53 6.10
C ASN A 122 1.38 10.20 5.79
N ILE A 123 2.20 9.17 5.57
CA ILE A 123 1.78 7.76 5.57
C ILE A 123 2.60 7.04 6.63
N ILE A 124 1.93 6.46 7.62
CA ILE A 124 2.58 5.95 8.84
C ILE A 124 2.05 4.56 9.19
N GLY A 125 2.89 3.54 9.26
CA GLY A 125 2.42 2.22 9.73
C GLY A 125 1.45 1.57 8.75
N CYS A 126 1.69 1.68 7.44
CA CYS A 126 0.78 1.15 6.42
C CYS A 126 1.40 -0.02 5.66
N GLY A 127 0.58 -1.01 5.33
CA GLY A 127 0.99 -2.20 4.60
C GLY A 127 0.31 -2.31 3.24
N ASN A 128 1.05 -2.64 2.19
CA ASN A 128 0.49 -3.07 0.92
C ASN A 128 0.75 -4.55 0.67
N ASN A 129 -0.34 -5.31 0.49
CA ASN A 129 -0.34 -6.68 0.00
C ASN A 129 -1.09 -6.80 -1.34
N ALA A 130 -1.46 -5.68 -1.97
CA ALA A 130 -2.09 -5.65 -3.28
C ALA A 130 -1.05 -5.65 -4.41
N ASP A 131 -1.34 -6.32 -5.52
CA ASP A 131 -0.53 -6.17 -6.73
C ASP A 131 -0.81 -4.79 -7.36
N VAL A 132 0.25 -4.09 -7.74
CA VAL A 132 0.20 -2.72 -8.27
C VAL A 132 0.83 -2.70 -9.67
N SER A 133 0.09 -2.21 -10.66
CA SER A 133 0.60 -1.99 -12.01
C SER A 133 0.27 -0.59 -12.51
N GLY A 134 1.22 0.08 -13.16
CA GLY A 134 0.88 1.35 -13.81
C GLY A 134 1.90 1.85 -14.80
N SER A 135 1.69 3.05 -15.38
CA SER A 135 2.67 3.57 -16.34
C SER A 135 3.82 4.30 -15.67
N SER A 136 3.55 5.32 -14.84
CA SER A 136 4.59 6.17 -14.23
C SER A 136 4.28 6.54 -12.78
N GLY A 137 5.32 6.60 -11.92
CA GLY A 137 5.13 6.91 -10.51
C GLY A 137 4.35 5.80 -9.82
N VAL A 138 4.91 4.60 -9.84
CA VAL A 138 4.27 3.39 -9.30
C VAL A 138 4.99 2.98 -8.02
N GLY A 139 4.25 2.87 -6.93
CA GLY A 139 4.78 2.40 -5.64
C GLY A 139 3.84 1.40 -4.99
N GLY A 140 4.32 0.47 -4.17
CA GLY A 140 3.41 -0.41 -3.42
C GLY A 140 2.54 0.36 -2.43
N VAL A 141 3.13 1.33 -1.71
CA VAL A 141 2.42 2.12 -0.69
C VAL A 141 2.04 3.50 -1.21
N VAL A 142 2.95 4.19 -1.92
CA VAL A 142 2.68 5.51 -2.49
C VAL A 142 3.24 5.70 -3.89
N GLY A 143 2.42 6.19 -4.82
CA GLY A 143 2.84 6.38 -6.20
C GLY A 143 3.73 7.61 -6.37
N TYR A 144 3.23 8.75 -5.91
CA TYR A 144 3.91 10.04 -5.98
C TYR A 144 3.94 10.75 -4.63
N VAL A 145 5.11 11.27 -4.26
CA VAL A 145 5.37 12.03 -3.04
C VAL A 145 5.79 13.46 -3.40
N GLY A 146 4.92 14.42 -3.08
CA GLY A 146 5.11 15.85 -3.25
C GLY A 146 5.14 16.61 -1.91
N GLY A 147 5.63 17.85 -1.94
CA GLY A 147 5.76 18.69 -0.73
C GLY A 147 6.74 18.13 0.30
N ALA A 148 6.66 18.62 1.54
CA ALA A 148 7.33 18.04 2.70
C ALA A 148 6.45 16.91 3.25
N SER A 149 6.67 15.69 2.77
CA SER A 149 5.86 14.53 3.12
C SER A 149 6.71 13.44 3.77
N THR A 150 6.11 12.66 4.66
CA THR A 150 6.78 11.55 5.35
C THR A 150 6.10 10.23 5.02
N VAL A 151 6.90 9.23 4.66
CA VAL A 151 6.46 7.83 4.52
C VAL A 151 7.29 7.03 5.51
N SER A 152 6.65 6.49 6.55
CA SER A 152 7.35 5.91 7.69
C SER A 152 6.72 4.63 8.19
N GLY A 153 7.54 3.63 8.54
CA GLY A 153 7.03 2.39 9.12
C GLY A 153 6.12 1.63 8.16
N CYS A 154 6.39 1.65 6.86
CA CYS A 154 5.50 1.08 5.85
C CYS A 154 6.15 -0.12 5.15
N TYR A 155 5.31 -1.06 4.69
CA TYR A 155 5.79 -2.21 3.94
C TYR A 155 5.03 -2.45 2.64
N ASN A 156 5.72 -3.09 1.70
CA ASN A 156 5.11 -3.69 0.53
C ASN A 156 5.48 -5.17 0.41
N SER A 157 4.47 -6.02 0.17
CA SER A 157 4.65 -7.42 -0.20
C SER A 157 3.96 -7.80 -1.51
N GLY A 158 3.15 -6.90 -2.09
CA GLY A 158 2.51 -7.13 -3.38
C GLY A 158 3.50 -6.88 -4.52
N ASN A 159 3.25 -7.45 -5.70
CA ASN A 159 4.12 -7.20 -6.84
C ASN A 159 3.87 -5.78 -7.37
N VAL A 160 4.94 -5.07 -7.71
CA VAL A 160 4.88 -3.72 -8.27
C VAL A 160 5.46 -3.74 -9.67
N SER A 161 4.70 -3.27 -10.66
CA SER A 161 5.15 -3.20 -12.04
C SER A 161 4.87 -1.84 -12.67
N GLY A 162 5.77 -1.38 -13.52
CA GLY A 162 5.47 -0.22 -14.35
C GLY A 162 6.16 -0.19 -15.70
N THR A 163 5.75 0.75 -16.55
CA THR A 163 6.20 0.81 -17.96
C THR A 163 7.13 1.97 -18.26
N THR A 164 7.13 3.03 -17.45
CA THR A 164 8.01 4.20 -17.60
C THR A 164 8.19 4.95 -16.27
N GLY A 165 9.02 5.99 -16.27
CA GLY A 165 9.24 6.84 -15.09
C GLY A 165 9.92 6.12 -13.93
N TYR A 166 9.34 6.22 -12.74
CA TYR A 166 9.88 5.69 -11.49
C TYR A 166 8.95 4.62 -10.91
N ILE A 167 9.53 3.46 -10.59
CA ILE A 167 8.86 2.29 -10.04
C ILE A 167 9.59 1.86 -8.76
N GLY A 168 8.91 1.84 -7.62
CA GLY A 168 9.51 1.45 -6.34
C GLY A 168 8.67 0.46 -5.58
N GLY A 169 9.29 -0.42 -4.79
CA GLY A 169 8.51 -1.36 -3.97
C GLY A 169 7.62 -0.66 -2.94
N VAL A 170 8.10 0.39 -2.28
CA VAL A 170 7.30 1.18 -1.31
C VAL A 170 6.82 2.48 -1.93
N SER A 171 7.73 3.27 -2.51
CA SER A 171 7.40 4.57 -3.10
C SER A 171 7.87 4.69 -4.54
N GLY A 172 7.01 5.19 -5.44
CA GLY A 172 7.37 5.41 -6.84
C GLY A 172 8.31 6.59 -7.02
N GLN A 173 7.76 7.81 -7.07
CA GLN A 173 8.51 9.03 -7.32
C GLN A 173 8.45 10.01 -6.14
N HIS A 174 9.58 10.59 -5.76
CA HIS A 174 9.61 11.78 -4.90
C HIS A 174 10.06 12.99 -5.70
N TRP A 175 9.32 14.09 -5.57
CA TRP A 175 9.66 15.35 -6.24
C TRP A 175 10.42 16.33 -5.34
N ARG A 176 10.09 16.42 -4.06
CA ARG A 176 10.72 17.33 -3.07
C ARG A 176 11.34 16.56 -1.92
N ALA A 177 11.88 17.27 -0.91
CA ALA A 177 12.48 16.70 0.29
C ALA A 177 11.42 15.99 1.14
N GLY A 178 11.09 14.77 0.73
CA GLY A 178 10.33 13.82 1.53
C GLY A 178 11.28 12.93 2.33
N LYS A 179 10.77 12.32 3.40
CA LYS A 179 11.51 11.33 4.18
C LYS A 179 10.89 9.95 3.93
N LEU A 180 11.74 8.96 3.66
CA LEU A 180 11.34 7.56 3.58
C LEU A 180 12.10 6.78 4.63
N GLU A 181 11.43 6.39 5.70
CA GLU A 181 12.12 5.79 6.85
C GLU A 181 11.43 4.55 7.39
N ASN A 182 12.23 3.62 7.92
CA ASN A 182 11.72 2.39 8.52
C ASN A 182 10.75 1.65 7.58
N CYS A 183 11.15 1.50 6.31
CA CYS A 183 10.29 0.93 5.28
C CYS A 183 10.95 -0.29 4.63
N TYR A 184 10.13 -1.25 4.19
CA TYR A 184 10.68 -2.40 3.49
C TYR A 184 9.82 -2.92 2.35
N ASN A 185 10.47 -3.65 1.46
CA ASN A 185 9.82 -4.34 0.36
C ASN A 185 10.21 -5.83 0.33
N THR A 186 9.22 -6.70 0.20
CA THR A 186 9.40 -8.14 -0.08
C THR A 186 8.77 -8.55 -1.42
N GLY A 187 7.93 -7.70 -2.02
CA GLY A 187 7.31 -7.96 -3.32
C GLY A 187 8.29 -7.75 -4.48
N LYS A 188 8.05 -8.42 -5.61
CA LYS A 188 8.82 -8.18 -6.84
C LYS A 188 8.55 -6.77 -7.36
N VAL A 189 9.59 -6.06 -7.81
CA VAL A 189 9.51 -4.75 -8.45
C VAL A 189 10.06 -4.85 -9.87
N SER A 190 9.28 -4.46 -10.88
CA SER A 190 9.69 -4.64 -12.28
C SER A 190 9.29 -3.48 -13.19
N GLY A 191 10.16 -3.12 -14.13
CA GLY A 191 9.84 -2.18 -15.20
C GLY A 191 11.05 -1.84 -16.05
N PRO A 192 10.86 -1.21 -17.22
CA PRO A 192 11.97 -0.92 -18.14
C PRO A 192 12.63 0.45 -17.87
N ALA A 193 12.31 1.11 -16.76
CA ALA A 193 12.66 2.52 -16.50
C ALA A 193 13.52 2.67 -15.23
N SER A 194 13.27 3.68 -14.38
CA SER A 194 13.98 3.78 -13.09
C SER A 194 13.28 2.88 -12.06
N VAL A 195 13.95 1.83 -11.60
CA VAL A 195 13.37 0.80 -10.73
C VAL A 195 14.20 0.66 -9.46
N GLY A 196 13.56 0.76 -8.30
CA GLY A 196 14.20 0.53 -7.01
C GLY A 196 13.42 -0.43 -6.12
N GLY A 197 14.13 -1.27 -5.36
CA GLY A 197 13.49 -2.22 -4.45
C GLY A 197 12.59 -1.55 -3.40
N VAL A 198 12.99 -0.39 -2.88
CA VAL A 198 12.18 0.41 -1.94
C VAL A 198 11.66 1.69 -2.60
N ALA A 199 12.52 2.45 -3.27
CA ALA A 199 12.16 3.73 -3.87
C ALA A 199 12.48 3.78 -5.37
N GLY A 200 11.53 4.16 -6.23
CA GLY A 200 11.80 4.28 -7.67
C GLY A 200 12.76 5.42 -7.99
N GLY A 201 12.56 6.59 -7.36
CA GLY A 201 13.60 7.61 -7.33
C GLY A 201 13.17 9.02 -6.96
N HIS A 202 14.15 9.93 -7.02
CA HIS A 202 14.08 11.28 -6.48
C HIS A 202 14.50 12.31 -7.53
N LYS A 203 13.58 13.21 -7.91
CA LYS A 203 13.78 14.10 -9.06
C LYS A 203 14.39 15.47 -8.71
N ALA A 204 13.99 16.11 -7.61
CA ALA A 204 14.38 17.51 -7.35
C ALA A 204 14.85 17.84 -5.92
N ALA A 205 15.03 16.85 -5.03
CA ALA A 205 15.60 17.07 -3.71
C ALA A 205 16.51 15.91 -3.29
N SER A 206 17.17 16.07 -2.14
CA SER A 206 17.95 15.06 -1.43
C SER A 206 17.11 14.42 -0.32
N PRO A 207 16.11 13.58 -0.64
CA PRO A 207 15.37 12.86 0.38
C PRO A 207 16.30 11.84 1.05
N GLU A 208 15.98 11.55 2.30
CA GLU A 208 16.73 10.65 3.14
C GLU A 208 16.03 9.28 3.16
N LEU A 209 16.78 8.25 2.78
CA LEU A 209 16.39 6.86 3.02
C LEU A 209 17.05 6.42 4.32
N VAL A 210 16.24 6.11 5.33
CA VAL A 210 16.75 5.75 6.66
C VAL A 210 16.15 4.42 7.09
N ASN A 211 16.96 3.49 7.55
CA ASN A 211 16.50 2.22 8.12
C ASN A 211 15.57 1.43 7.17
N CYS A 212 15.91 1.36 5.90
CA CYS A 212 15.08 0.69 4.89
C CYS A 212 15.74 -0.56 4.34
N TYR A 213 14.96 -1.56 3.94
CA TYR A 213 15.55 -2.70 3.24
C TYR A 213 14.68 -3.28 2.12
N ASN A 214 15.35 -3.88 1.14
CA ASN A 214 14.71 -4.65 0.08
C ASN A 214 15.07 -6.14 0.18
N ALA A 215 14.05 -6.97 0.21
CA ALA A 215 14.12 -8.42 0.12
C ALA A 215 13.47 -8.98 -1.16
N GLY A 216 12.69 -8.18 -1.87
CA GLY A 216 12.02 -8.56 -3.12
C GLY A 216 12.93 -8.44 -4.34
N THR A 217 12.66 -9.18 -5.42
CA THR A 217 13.46 -9.09 -6.65
C THR A 217 13.23 -7.77 -7.38
N VAL A 218 14.29 -7.22 -7.99
CA VAL A 218 14.22 -5.98 -8.79
C VAL A 218 14.60 -6.30 -10.23
N GLU A 219 13.68 -6.09 -11.17
CA GLU A 219 13.87 -6.52 -12.55
C GLU A 219 13.73 -5.38 -13.57
N ASP A 220 14.73 -5.26 -14.44
CA ASP A 220 14.60 -4.53 -15.68
C ASP A 220 13.87 -5.39 -16.70
N SER A 221 12.58 -5.09 -16.92
CA SER A 221 11.73 -5.92 -17.79
C SER A 221 12.10 -5.86 -19.27
N ALA A 222 12.88 -4.86 -19.70
CA ALA A 222 13.31 -4.70 -21.10
C ALA A 222 14.82 -4.82 -21.31
N GLY A 223 15.62 -4.90 -20.23
CA GLY A 223 17.07 -5.01 -20.30
C GLY A 223 17.76 -3.75 -20.81
N TYR A 224 17.12 -2.58 -20.70
CA TYR A 224 17.69 -1.30 -21.12
C TYR A 224 18.82 -0.81 -20.22
N GLN A 225 19.00 -1.41 -19.03
CA GLN A 225 20.00 -1.06 -18.03
C GLN A 225 19.96 0.42 -17.66
N ASN A 226 18.74 0.93 -17.48
CA ASN A 226 18.45 2.26 -16.96
C ASN A 226 18.88 2.37 -15.47
N ASN A 227 18.33 3.33 -14.74
CA ASN A 227 18.55 3.52 -13.31
C ASN A 227 17.86 2.41 -12.50
N ILE A 228 18.49 1.23 -12.45
CA ILE A 228 18.03 0.06 -11.69
C ILE A 228 18.91 -0.08 -10.45
N GLY A 229 18.31 0.02 -9.27
CA GLY A 229 18.99 -0.19 -8.00
C GLY A 229 18.23 -1.17 -7.12
N ALA A 230 18.98 -1.96 -6.35
CA ALA A 230 18.40 -2.98 -5.49
C ALA A 230 17.61 -2.37 -4.32
N LEU A 231 17.93 -1.13 -3.94
CA LEU A 231 17.18 -0.35 -2.94
C LEU A 231 16.49 0.85 -3.58
N ILE A 232 17.22 1.63 -4.40
CA ILE A 232 16.72 2.86 -5.01
C ILE A 232 17.09 2.96 -6.48
N GLY A 233 16.11 3.29 -7.33
CA GLY A 233 16.33 3.39 -8.77
C GLY A 233 17.17 4.60 -9.16
N ALA A 234 16.69 5.81 -8.88
CA ALA A 234 17.42 7.04 -9.20
C ALA A 234 17.42 8.02 -8.04
N THR A 235 18.56 8.63 -7.73
CA THR A 235 18.73 9.38 -6.48
C THR A 235 19.61 10.62 -6.64
N ARG A 236 19.38 11.58 -5.74
CA ARG A 236 20.25 12.73 -5.43
C ARG A 236 20.42 12.92 -3.92
N GLY A 237 20.06 11.89 -3.13
CA GLY A 237 20.05 11.89 -1.66
C GLY A 237 21.05 10.89 -1.07
N THR A 238 20.92 10.63 0.23
CA THR A 238 21.75 9.69 1.00
C THR A 238 20.91 8.50 1.47
N ALA A 239 21.58 7.37 1.73
CA ALA A 239 21.02 6.30 2.53
C ALA A 239 21.78 6.17 3.85
N GLU A 240 21.03 5.92 4.92
CA GLU A 240 21.55 5.58 6.24
C GLU A 240 20.91 4.27 6.70
N ASN A 241 21.73 3.30 7.12
CA ASN A 241 21.28 1.98 7.60
C ASN A 241 20.31 1.30 6.63
N CYS A 242 20.64 1.31 5.34
CA CYS A 242 19.79 0.71 4.31
C CYS A 242 20.46 -0.48 3.64
N TYR A 243 19.66 -1.51 3.39
CA TYR A 243 20.17 -2.83 2.99
C TYR A 243 19.38 -3.45 1.85
N TYR A 244 20.00 -4.31 1.08
CA TYR A 244 19.30 -5.18 0.14
C TYR A 244 19.90 -6.59 0.19
N LEU A 245 19.04 -7.60 0.14
CA LEU A 245 19.49 -8.98 0.20
C LEU A 245 20.22 -9.40 -1.07
N SER A 246 21.21 -10.28 -0.95
CA SER A 246 21.96 -10.80 -2.09
C SER A 246 21.09 -11.57 -3.09
N THR A 247 19.96 -12.10 -2.62
CA THR A 247 18.91 -12.78 -3.39
C THR A 247 17.92 -11.83 -4.06
N SER A 248 17.92 -10.53 -3.74
CA SER A 248 16.98 -9.52 -4.26
C SER A 248 17.31 -9.09 -5.71
N SER A 249 17.86 -10.00 -6.52
CA SER A 249 18.71 -9.78 -7.69
C SER A 249 18.32 -8.63 -8.63
N PHE A 250 19.26 -7.68 -8.80
CA PHE A 250 19.86 -7.22 -10.07
C PHE A 250 21.39 -7.16 -9.87
N ALA A 251 22.05 -8.33 -9.85
CA ALA A 251 23.51 -8.43 -9.83
C ALA A 251 23.96 -9.04 -11.16
N ALA A 252 24.10 -8.23 -12.21
CA ALA A 252 24.77 -8.67 -13.43
C ALA A 252 25.56 -7.58 -14.18
N THR A 253 25.24 -6.28 -14.07
CA THR A 253 25.95 -5.25 -14.86
C THR A 253 26.19 -3.91 -14.14
N GLY A 254 26.12 -3.89 -12.81
CA GLY A 254 26.39 -2.72 -11.98
C GLY A 254 25.11 -2.06 -11.48
N ASN A 255 24.99 -1.95 -10.16
CA ASN A 255 24.00 -1.08 -9.52
C ASN A 255 24.29 0.35 -9.96
N LYS A 256 23.57 0.85 -10.96
CA LYS A 256 23.74 2.24 -11.43
C LYS A 256 22.89 3.22 -10.63
N GLY A 257 21.91 2.72 -9.88
CA GLY A 257 20.90 3.51 -9.20
C GLY A 257 21.11 3.74 -7.70
N ASP A 258 21.75 2.77 -7.02
CA ASP A 258 21.87 2.81 -5.56
C ASP A 258 22.81 3.93 -5.10
N VAL A 259 22.44 4.57 -3.98
CA VAL A 259 23.21 5.62 -3.29
C VAL A 259 24.37 5.04 -2.49
N ASP A 260 25.38 5.89 -2.26
CA ASP A 260 26.31 5.70 -1.14
C ASP A 260 25.52 5.54 0.17
N GLY A 261 25.82 4.48 0.92
CA GLY A 261 25.15 4.12 2.17
C GLY A 261 24.15 2.95 2.09
N ALA A 262 23.81 2.47 0.90
CA ALA A 262 23.07 1.22 0.71
C ALA A 262 24.03 0.01 0.66
N ALA A 263 23.84 -0.96 1.55
CA ALA A 263 24.72 -2.12 1.67
C ALA A 263 24.07 -3.43 1.19
N LYS A 264 24.77 -4.18 0.34
CA LYS A 264 24.42 -5.56 0.01
C LYS A 264 24.73 -6.46 1.19
N VAL A 265 23.77 -7.30 1.60
CA VAL A 265 23.95 -8.27 2.69
C VAL A 265 23.29 -9.60 2.35
N ASP A 266 23.72 -10.70 2.96
CA ASP A 266 23.02 -11.99 2.82
C ASP A 266 21.81 -12.10 3.75
N LEU A 267 21.80 -11.32 4.84
CA LEU A 267 20.73 -11.26 5.82
C LEU A 267 20.62 -9.84 6.38
N VAL A 268 19.40 -9.38 6.61
CA VAL A 268 19.10 -8.16 7.37
C VAL A 268 18.60 -8.56 8.75
N THR A 269 19.01 -7.86 9.80
CA THR A 269 18.53 -8.09 11.18
C THR A 269 17.90 -6.82 11.74
N GLU A 270 17.06 -6.92 12.77
CA GLU A 270 16.43 -5.75 13.39
C GLU A 270 17.45 -4.78 13.99
N THR A 271 18.58 -5.28 14.50
CA THR A 271 19.66 -4.44 15.05
C THR A 271 20.29 -3.51 14.02
N MET A 272 20.24 -3.89 12.73
CA MET A 272 20.75 -3.08 11.63
C MET A 272 19.81 -1.92 11.27
N LEU A 273 18.51 -2.05 11.54
CA LEU A 273 17.47 -1.11 11.11
C LEU A 273 16.93 -0.24 12.26
N GLY A 274 17.16 -0.61 13.52
CA GLY A 274 16.71 0.13 14.69
C GLY A 274 15.33 -0.29 15.22
N SER A 275 14.85 0.44 16.22
CA SER A 275 13.76 0.00 17.12
C SER A 275 12.36 -0.09 16.49
N ALA A 276 12.19 0.38 15.25
CA ALA A 276 10.93 0.19 14.52
C ALA A 276 10.75 -1.26 14.08
N PHE A 277 11.85 -2.01 13.96
CA PHE A 277 11.87 -3.40 13.53
C PHE A 277 12.01 -4.36 14.70
N VAL A 278 11.43 -5.53 14.53
CA VAL A 278 11.58 -6.71 15.39
C VAL A 278 11.96 -7.90 14.51
N SER A 279 12.50 -8.96 15.10
CA SER A 279 12.79 -10.19 14.37
C SER A 279 11.50 -10.75 13.74
N GLY A 280 11.62 -11.25 12.50
CA GLY A 280 10.56 -11.97 11.80
C GLY A 280 11.03 -13.37 11.40
N ASP A 281 10.15 -14.12 10.73
CA ASP A 281 10.41 -15.54 10.41
C ASP A 281 11.50 -15.73 9.35
N THR A 282 11.63 -14.77 8.43
CA THR A 282 12.63 -14.80 7.34
C THR A 282 13.46 -13.51 7.32
N ASN A 283 12.78 -12.37 7.35
CA ASN A 283 13.39 -11.04 7.43
C ASN A 283 12.77 -10.30 8.62
N PRO A 284 13.43 -9.25 9.16
CA PRO A 284 12.84 -8.37 10.16
C PRO A 284 11.49 -7.84 9.70
N LYS A 285 10.60 -7.55 10.64
CA LYS A 285 9.29 -6.96 10.36
C LYS A 285 9.08 -5.75 11.23
N LEU A 286 8.16 -4.88 10.85
CA LEU A 286 7.80 -3.73 11.66
C LEU A 286 7.03 -4.20 12.90
N ALA A 287 7.35 -3.62 14.06
CA ALA A 287 6.79 -4.05 15.34
C ALA A 287 5.24 -4.03 15.34
N TRP A 288 4.64 -3.04 14.65
CA TRP A 288 3.20 -2.86 14.57
C TRP A 288 2.48 -3.95 13.76
N GLU A 289 3.17 -4.72 12.91
CA GLU A 289 2.53 -5.77 12.10
C GLU A 289 1.89 -6.87 12.96
N SER A 290 2.39 -7.07 14.18
CA SER A 290 1.78 -7.98 15.16
C SER A 290 0.38 -7.55 15.62
N LEU A 291 0.01 -6.30 15.38
CA LEU A 291 -1.28 -5.72 15.74
C LEU A 291 -2.31 -5.79 14.61
N ILE A 292 -1.93 -6.26 13.41
CA ILE A 292 -2.83 -6.38 12.26
C ILE A 292 -3.99 -7.31 12.63
N SER A 293 -5.22 -6.80 12.54
CA SER A 293 -6.42 -7.56 12.88
C SER A 293 -6.57 -8.78 11.96
N ALA A 294 -6.72 -9.94 12.60
CA ALA A 294 -7.02 -11.21 11.94
C ALA A 294 -8.54 -11.48 11.80
N ASP A 295 -9.39 -10.51 12.18
CA ASP A 295 -10.84 -10.68 12.18
C ASP A 295 -11.40 -10.86 10.78
N LYS A 296 -12.53 -11.56 10.67
CA LYS A 296 -13.22 -11.71 9.39
C LYS A 296 -13.72 -10.34 8.91
N PRO A 297 -13.51 -9.97 7.64
CA PRO A 297 -13.94 -8.68 7.14
C PRO A 297 -15.46 -8.60 7.00
N VAL A 298 -16.01 -7.42 7.28
CA VAL A 298 -17.38 -7.06 6.93
C VAL A 298 -17.44 -6.83 5.41
N ARG A 299 -18.37 -7.50 4.76
CA ARG A 299 -18.55 -7.50 3.30
C ARG A 299 -19.62 -6.48 2.87
N PRO A 300 -19.62 -6.06 1.59
CA PRO A 300 -20.74 -5.30 1.05
C PRO A 300 -22.00 -6.14 1.18
N SER A 301 -23.11 -5.53 1.60
CA SER A 301 -24.42 -6.13 1.46
C SER A 301 -24.73 -6.19 -0.04
N PHE A 302 -24.43 -7.31 -0.69
CA PHE A 302 -24.99 -7.57 -2.01
C PHE A 302 -26.50 -7.68 -1.81
N SER A 303 -27.24 -6.61 -2.15
CA SER A 303 -28.63 -6.81 -2.53
C SER A 303 -28.60 -7.72 -3.75
N GLU A 304 -29.40 -8.78 -3.73
CA GLU A 304 -29.60 -9.64 -4.91
C GLU A 304 -30.13 -8.72 -6.02
N GLY A 305 -29.23 -8.20 -6.84
CA GLY A 305 -29.49 -7.08 -7.75
C GLY A 305 -30.46 -7.39 -8.88
N THR A 306 -30.91 -8.65 -8.98
CA THR A 306 -31.96 -9.09 -9.89
C THR A 306 -32.73 -10.27 -9.31
N GLU A 307 -33.99 -10.44 -9.71
CA GLU A 307 -34.81 -11.63 -9.40
C GLU A 307 -34.10 -12.94 -9.82
N LEU A 308 -33.23 -12.88 -10.85
CA LEU A 308 -32.42 -14.01 -11.30
C LEU A 308 -31.33 -14.39 -10.30
N SER A 309 -30.64 -13.40 -9.72
CA SER A 309 -29.61 -13.63 -8.69
C SER A 309 -30.22 -14.17 -7.39
N ALA A 310 -31.43 -13.74 -7.05
CA ALA A 310 -32.21 -14.29 -5.94
C ALA A 310 -32.63 -15.74 -6.19
N LYS A 311 -33.14 -16.03 -7.39
CA LYS A 311 -33.47 -17.42 -7.80
C LYS A 311 -32.25 -18.32 -7.78
N LEU A 312 -31.10 -17.86 -8.31
CA LEU A 312 -29.86 -18.63 -8.32
C LEU A 312 -29.33 -18.90 -6.91
N SER A 313 -29.33 -17.89 -6.04
CA SER A 313 -29.02 -18.01 -4.60
C SER A 313 -29.94 -19.03 -3.91
N GLY A 314 -31.24 -19.00 -4.22
CA GLY A 314 -32.21 -20.00 -3.77
C GLY A 314 -31.86 -21.42 -4.25
N TYR A 315 -31.59 -21.60 -5.54
CA TYR A 315 -31.21 -22.91 -6.10
C TYR A 315 -29.93 -23.46 -5.48
N ILE A 316 -28.93 -22.61 -5.23
CA ILE A 316 -27.67 -23.03 -4.59
C ILE A 316 -27.93 -23.47 -3.15
N LYS A 317 -28.73 -22.72 -2.38
CA LYS A 317 -29.10 -23.09 -0.99
C LYS A 317 -29.83 -24.43 -0.94
N GLU A 318 -30.80 -24.64 -1.83
CA GLU A 318 -31.54 -25.91 -1.93
C GLU A 318 -30.65 -27.07 -2.38
N ALA A 319 -29.75 -26.85 -3.34
CA ALA A 319 -28.79 -27.86 -3.78
C ALA A 319 -27.83 -28.26 -2.64
N VAL A 320 -27.29 -27.29 -1.88
CA VAL A 320 -26.43 -27.55 -0.72
C VAL A 320 -27.18 -28.33 0.36
N LYS A 321 -28.44 -27.95 0.64
CA LYS A 321 -29.30 -28.66 1.60
C LYS A 321 -29.56 -30.10 1.15
N SER A 322 -29.91 -30.30 -0.11
CA SER A 322 -30.13 -31.62 -0.72
C SER A 322 -28.89 -32.50 -0.66
N SER A 323 -27.71 -31.95 -0.97
CA SER A 323 -26.44 -32.67 -0.87
C SER A 323 -26.10 -33.07 0.57
N LYS A 324 -26.36 -32.21 1.55
CA LYS A 324 -26.17 -32.55 2.98
C LYS A 324 -27.11 -33.68 3.41
N THR A 325 -28.38 -33.62 3.01
CA THR A 325 -29.35 -34.69 3.29
C THR A 325 -28.94 -36.02 2.65
N LYS A 326 -28.48 -36.02 1.39
CA LYS A 326 -27.99 -37.23 0.70
C LYS A 326 -26.71 -37.79 1.31
N ALA A 327 -25.86 -36.95 1.89
CA ALA A 327 -24.65 -37.36 2.59
C ALA A 327 -24.90 -37.87 4.02
N GLY A 328 -26.16 -37.94 4.48
CA GLY A 328 -26.50 -38.35 5.86
C GLY A 328 -26.07 -37.34 6.94
N LEU A 329 -25.63 -36.15 6.53
CA LEU A 329 -25.21 -35.07 7.41
C LEU A 329 -26.46 -34.28 7.83
N THR A 330 -27.18 -34.79 8.83
CA THR A 330 -28.25 -34.00 9.46
C THR A 330 -27.64 -32.85 10.25
N SER A 331 -28.21 -31.66 10.08
CA SER A 331 -27.81 -30.46 10.81
C SER A 331 -28.07 -30.63 12.31
N ALA A 332 -26.99 -30.55 13.10
CA ALA A 332 -27.06 -30.13 14.50
C ALA A 332 -27.23 -28.61 14.59
#